data_AF-A0A496PXP0-F1
#
_entry.id   AF-A0A496PXP0-F1
#
_cell.length_a   1.000
_cell.length_b   1.000
_cell.length_c   1.000
_cell.angle_alpha   90.00
_cell.angle_beta   90.00
_cell.angle_gamma   90.00
#
_symmetry.space_group_name_H-M   'P 1'
#
loop_
_entity.id
_entity.type
_entity.pdbx_description
1 polymer ?
#
loop_
_entity_poly.entity_id
_entity_poly.type
_entity_poly.pdbx_seq_one_letter_code
_entity_poly.pdbx_strand_id
1 'polypeptide(L)'
;MNPFRKKGTLNMKTEIKKNPETIRRHRTRRPRYEVKPCTQGYDVLVDMPGVNRSGANVTLEKGTLTIEGNVTESVPEDWRSLRRELSTSDYALKLQLNVDVAGDAITASTEDGVLTVRLPIAEEAKPRSITID
;
A
#
# COMPACT_ATOMS: atom_id res chain seq x y z
N MET A 1 -39.09 20.07 55.56
CA MET A 1 -38.52 21.42 55.72
C MET A 1 -37.59 21.68 54.54
N ASN A 2 -38.12 22.39 53.52
CA ASN A 2 -37.50 23.35 52.58
C ASN A 2 -36.05 23.14 52.03
N PRO A 3 -35.63 23.84 50.96
CA PRO A 3 -36.23 24.15 49.64
C PRO A 3 -35.16 24.23 48.51
N PHE A 4 -35.46 24.92 47.38
CA PHE A 4 -34.61 25.37 46.25
C PHE A 4 -34.49 24.39 45.07
N ARG A 5 -35.30 24.50 44.00
CA ARG A 5 -35.41 25.53 42.93
C ARG A 5 -34.16 25.64 42.02
N LYS A 6 -34.36 25.16 40.79
CA LYS A 6 -33.59 25.30 39.53
C LYS A 6 -32.57 26.46 39.43
N LYS A 7 -31.44 26.22 38.73
CA LYS A 7 -31.09 26.85 37.42
C LYS A 7 -29.69 26.43 36.91
N GLY A 8 -29.63 26.04 35.62
CA GLY A 8 -28.51 26.19 34.67
C GLY A 8 -27.16 25.53 35.00
N THR A 9 -26.21 25.32 34.10
CA THR A 9 -26.12 25.12 32.65
C THR A 9 -24.72 24.53 32.47
N LEU A 10 -24.54 23.73 31.42
CA LEU A 10 -23.25 23.35 30.83
C LEU A 10 -22.41 22.35 31.66
N ASN A 11 -22.31 21.13 31.17
CA ASN A 11 -21.00 20.46 31.15
C ASN A 11 -20.91 19.60 29.89
N MET A 12 -19.91 19.94 29.09
CA MET A 12 -19.60 19.45 27.76
C MET A 12 -19.52 17.93 27.75
N LYS A 13 -20.54 17.29 27.18
CA LYS A 13 -20.32 16.00 26.52
C LYS A 13 -19.58 16.33 25.23
N THR A 14 -18.27 16.22 25.26
CA THR A 14 -17.44 16.23 24.06
C THR A 14 -17.94 15.08 23.18
N GLU A 15 -18.83 15.40 22.25
CA GLU A 15 -19.15 14.55 21.13
C GLU A 15 -17.89 14.40 20.31
N ILE A 16 -17.16 13.32 20.57
CA ILE A 16 -16.15 12.80 19.66
C ILE A 16 -16.92 12.42 18.41
N LYS A 17 -16.95 13.32 17.41
CA LYS A 17 -17.39 13.00 16.06
C LYS A 17 -16.49 11.86 15.57
N LYS A 18 -17.01 10.64 15.61
CA LYS A 18 -16.39 9.50 14.94
C LYS A 18 -16.46 9.78 13.44
N ASN A 19 -15.36 10.25 12.88
CA ASN A 19 -15.15 10.20 11.43
C ASN A 19 -15.08 8.71 11.03
N PRO A 20 -15.88 8.23 10.06
CA PRO A 20 -16.03 6.80 9.76
C PRO A 20 -14.87 6.18 8.97
N GLU A 21 -13.85 6.96 8.59
CA GLU A 21 -12.59 6.45 8.04
C GLU A 21 -11.77 5.78 9.14
N THR A 22 -12.20 4.56 9.40
CA THR A 22 -11.68 3.66 10.41
C THR A 22 -10.18 3.55 10.22
N ILE A 23 -9.40 3.99 11.22
CA ILE A 23 -8.00 3.59 11.39
C ILE A 23 -8.02 2.09 11.67
N ARG A 24 -8.27 1.27 10.64
CA ARG A 24 -8.00 -0.15 10.68
C ARG A 24 -6.48 -0.20 10.74
N ARG A 25 -5.93 -0.53 11.91
CA ARG A 25 -4.54 -1.00 12.03
C ARG A 25 -4.49 -2.33 11.27
N HIS A 26 -4.55 -2.29 9.94
CA HIS A 26 -4.33 -3.46 9.13
C HIS A 26 -2.90 -3.89 9.43
N ARG A 27 -2.75 -5.06 10.06
CA ARG A 27 -1.46 -5.73 10.10
C ARG A 27 -1.07 -5.93 8.65
N THR A 28 -0.12 -5.13 8.17
CA THR A 28 0.44 -5.32 6.85
C THR A 28 1.42 -6.47 6.89
N ARG A 29 1.43 -7.27 5.83
CA ARG A 29 2.41 -8.32 5.59
C ARG A 29 3.34 -7.86 4.50
N ARG A 30 4.63 -8.20 4.62
CA ARG A 30 5.56 -8.04 3.52
C ARG A 30 5.26 -9.09 2.43
N PRO A 31 4.89 -8.69 1.20
CA PRO A 31 4.70 -9.63 0.11
C PRO A 31 6.01 -10.30 -0.30
N ARG A 32 5.92 -11.44 -0.98
CA ARG A 32 7.05 -11.98 -1.73
C ARG A 32 7.24 -11.09 -2.96
N TYR A 33 8.48 -10.84 -3.34
CA TYR A 33 8.78 -10.07 -4.52
C TYR A 33 10.07 -10.57 -5.18
N GLU A 34 10.19 -10.26 -6.46
CA GLU A 34 11.36 -10.53 -7.28
C GLU A 34 11.69 -9.28 -8.10
N VAL A 35 12.97 -9.00 -8.29
CA VAL A 35 13.44 -7.90 -9.15
C VAL A 35 14.23 -8.50 -10.30
N LYS A 36 13.81 -8.24 -11.54
CA LYS A 36 14.43 -8.76 -12.75
C LYS A 36 15.00 -7.63 -13.59
N PRO A 37 16.24 -7.76 -14.11
CA PRO A 37 16.70 -6.83 -15.13
C PRO A 37 15.90 -7.04 -16.43
N CYS A 38 15.56 -5.94 -17.09
CA CYS A 38 14.96 -5.93 -18.41
C CYS A 38 15.77 -5.03 -19.35
N THR A 39 15.38 -4.95 -20.62
CA THR A 39 16.13 -4.20 -21.65
C THR A 39 16.30 -2.71 -21.34
N GLN A 40 15.35 -2.10 -20.62
CA GLN A 40 15.33 -0.66 -20.33
C GLN A 40 15.56 -0.34 -18.85
N GLY A 41 15.71 -1.34 -17.98
CA GLY A 41 15.87 -1.14 -16.54
C GLY A 41 15.53 -2.38 -15.73
N TYR A 42 14.55 -2.27 -14.84
CA TYR A 42 14.15 -3.35 -13.94
C TYR A 42 12.64 -3.54 -13.90
N ASP A 43 12.20 -4.78 -13.77
CA ASP A 43 10.83 -5.15 -13.43
C ASP A 43 10.78 -5.66 -11.99
N VAL A 44 9.88 -5.12 -11.18
CA VAL A 44 9.60 -5.57 -9.82
C VAL A 44 8.27 -6.31 -9.82
N LEU A 45 8.31 -7.62 -9.55
CA LEU A 45 7.14 -8.47 -9.45
C LEU A 45 6.82 -8.67 -7.97
N VAL A 46 5.57 -8.43 -7.56
CA VAL A 46 5.13 -8.48 -6.17
C VAL A 46 3.88 -9.33 -6.04
N ASP A 47 3.97 -10.39 -5.24
CA ASP A 47 2.87 -11.32 -4.99
C ASP A 47 1.87 -10.69 -4.01
N MET A 48 0.72 -10.25 -4.51
CA MET A 48 -0.36 -9.64 -3.74
C MET A 48 -1.72 -10.26 -4.09
N PRO A 49 -1.92 -11.58 -3.83
CA PRO A 49 -3.19 -12.23 -4.11
C PRO A 49 -4.32 -11.58 -3.32
N GLY A 50 -5.45 -11.37 -3.98
CA GLY A 50 -6.64 -10.72 -3.42
C GLY A 50 -6.63 -9.18 -3.48
N VAL A 51 -5.56 -8.56 -3.97
CA VAL A 51 -5.52 -7.12 -4.24
C VAL A 51 -6.01 -6.88 -5.67
N ASN A 52 -7.09 -6.11 -5.79
CA ASN A 52 -7.57 -5.64 -7.08
C ASN A 52 -6.83 -4.36 -7.52
N ARG A 53 -7.05 -3.91 -8.76
CA ARG A 53 -6.40 -2.72 -9.30
C ARG A 53 -6.61 -1.46 -8.46
N SER A 54 -7.82 -1.27 -7.91
CA SER A 54 -8.15 -0.13 -7.05
C SER A 54 -7.54 -0.20 -5.65
N GLY A 55 -7.18 -1.40 -5.18
CA GLY A 55 -6.56 -1.63 -3.89
C GLY A 55 -5.03 -1.54 -3.93
N ALA A 56 -4.42 -1.44 -5.11
CA ALA A 56 -2.97 -1.29 -5.26
C ALA A 56 -2.58 0.19 -5.34
N ASN A 57 -1.59 0.59 -4.54
CA ASN A 57 -0.99 1.91 -4.58
C ASN A 57 0.54 1.76 -4.73
N VAL A 58 1.11 2.49 -5.68
CA VAL A 58 2.55 2.48 -5.99
C VAL A 58 3.02 3.92 -6.03
N THR A 59 3.97 4.27 -5.17
CA THR A 59 4.57 5.60 -5.13
C THR A 59 6.09 5.52 -5.19
N LEU A 60 6.71 6.53 -5.82
CA LEU A 60 8.15 6.70 -5.83
C LEU A 60 8.48 8.08 -5.29
N GLU A 61 9.16 8.12 -4.14
CA GLU A 61 9.58 9.37 -3.50
C GLU A 61 11.05 9.27 -3.11
N LYS A 62 11.89 10.21 -3.57
CA LYS A 62 13.30 10.31 -3.17
C LYS A 62 14.07 8.97 -3.28
N GLY A 63 13.86 8.25 -4.38
CA GLY A 63 14.47 6.94 -4.61
C GLY A 63 13.89 5.79 -3.77
N THR A 64 12.79 6.01 -3.04
CA THR A 64 12.07 4.97 -2.31
C THR A 64 10.81 4.57 -3.06
N LEU A 65 10.77 3.34 -3.57
CA LEU A 65 9.57 2.74 -4.14
C LEU A 65 8.72 2.14 -3.00
N THR A 66 7.51 2.66 -2.81
CA THR A 66 6.54 2.14 -1.86
C THR A 66 5.39 1.47 -2.61
N ILE A 67 5.07 0.25 -2.22
CA ILE A 67 3.99 -0.56 -2.78
C ILE A 67 3.08 -0.97 -1.64
N GLU A 68 1.81 -0.59 -1.75
CA GLU A 68 0.76 -0.93 -0.80
C GLU A 68 -0.38 -1.65 -1.53
N GLY A 69 -0.96 -2.65 -0.87
CA GLY A 69 -2.04 -3.45 -1.44
C GLY A 69 -3.11 -3.73 -0.41
N ASN A 70 -4.30 -3.17 -0.58
CA ASN A 70 -5.45 -3.46 0.27
C ASN A 70 -6.19 -4.69 -0.25
N VAL A 71 -6.37 -5.68 0.63
CA VAL A 71 -7.11 -6.90 0.29
C VAL A 71 -8.59 -6.67 0.60
N THR A 72 -9.41 -6.64 -0.44
CA THR A 72 -10.86 -6.52 -0.27
C THR A 72 -11.48 -7.91 -0.11
N GLU A 73 -11.98 -8.21 1.09
CA GLU A 73 -12.83 -9.39 1.29
C GLU A 73 -14.31 -9.01 1.13
N SER A 74 -15.05 -9.80 0.36
CA SER A 74 -16.51 -9.82 0.39
C SER A 74 -16.93 -11.18 0.94
N VAL A 75 -17.17 -11.25 2.25
CA VAL A 75 -17.94 -12.36 2.83
C VAL A 75 -19.39 -11.88 2.86
N PRO A 76 -20.34 -12.58 2.22
CA PRO A 76 -21.76 -12.24 2.31
C PRO A 76 -22.20 -12.17 3.78
N GLU A 77 -23.11 -11.25 4.12
CA GLU A 77 -23.51 -11.00 5.51
C GLU A 77 -24.09 -12.25 6.20
N ASP A 78 -24.73 -13.14 5.43
CA ASP A 78 -25.32 -14.37 5.93
C ASP A 78 -24.30 -15.52 6.12
N TRP A 79 -23.03 -15.29 5.82
CA TRP A 79 -21.99 -16.32 5.82
C TRP A 79 -21.03 -16.14 6.99
N ARG A 80 -20.79 -17.23 7.73
CA ARG A 80 -19.79 -17.27 8.80
C ARG A 80 -18.59 -18.09 8.36
N SER A 81 -17.42 -17.46 8.36
CA SER A 81 -16.15 -18.17 8.15
C SER A 81 -15.92 -19.19 9.26
N LEU A 82 -15.93 -20.48 8.93
CA LEU A 82 -15.67 -21.57 9.90
C LEU A 82 -14.18 -21.70 10.24
N ARG A 83 -13.32 -21.47 9.25
CA ARG A 83 -11.87 -21.54 9.37
C ARG A 83 -11.22 -20.58 8.38
N ARG A 84 -10.23 -19.83 8.85
CA ARG A 84 -9.46 -18.88 8.05
C ARG A 84 -7.99 -19.14 8.31
N GLU A 85 -7.32 -19.73 7.33
CA GLU A 85 -5.89 -20.08 7.45
C GLU A 85 -4.99 -18.90 7.07
N LEU A 86 -5.45 -18.08 6.13
CA LEU A 86 -4.78 -16.86 5.71
C LEU A 86 -5.43 -15.66 6.39
N SER A 87 -4.66 -14.92 7.20
CA SER A 87 -5.13 -13.65 7.73
C SER A 87 -5.29 -12.64 6.60
N THR A 88 -6.39 -11.90 6.61
CA THR A 88 -6.65 -10.76 5.72
C THR A 88 -5.72 -9.62 6.11
N SER A 89 -4.50 -9.71 5.62
CA SER A 89 -3.47 -8.72 5.83
C SER A 89 -3.27 -7.97 4.54
N ASP A 90 -3.31 -6.65 4.63
CA ASP A 90 -2.87 -5.78 3.55
C ASP A 90 -1.38 -6.02 3.30
N TYR A 91 -0.91 -5.62 2.12
CA TYR A 91 0.48 -5.72 1.73
C TYR A 91 1.16 -4.37 1.87
N ALA A 92 2.39 -4.38 2.37
CA ALA A 92 3.27 -3.22 2.34
C ALA A 92 4.70 -3.66 2.02
N LEU A 93 5.29 -3.02 1.03
CA LEU A 93 6.67 -3.21 0.61
C LEU A 93 7.32 -1.85 0.35
N LYS A 94 8.51 -1.64 0.89
CA LYS A 94 9.36 -0.49 0.57
C LYS A 94 10.70 -0.97 0.07
N LEU A 95 11.12 -0.45 -1.08
CA LEU A 95 12.39 -0.76 -1.72
C LEU A 95 13.17 0.54 -1.93
N GLN A 96 14.42 0.56 -1.49
CA GLN A 96 15.34 1.64 -1.82
C GLN A 96 15.95 1.35 -3.18
N LEU A 97 15.80 2.27 -4.12
CA LEU A 97 16.41 2.20 -5.43
C LEU A 97 17.80 2.82 -5.36
N ASN A 98 18.80 2.11 -5.89
CA ASN A 98 20.19 2.56 -5.98
C ASN A 98 20.54 3.15 -7.35
N VAL A 99 19.54 3.25 -8.23
CA VAL A 99 19.66 3.76 -9.60
C VAL A 99 18.59 4.82 -9.80
N ASP A 100 18.93 5.87 -10.54
CA ASP A 100 17.95 6.88 -10.92
C ASP A 100 17.05 6.30 -12.01
N VAL A 101 15.75 6.35 -11.75
CA VAL A 101 14.70 5.85 -12.64
C VAL A 101 13.95 7.01 -13.27
N ALA A 102 13.53 6.84 -14.51
CA ALA A 102 12.69 7.82 -15.20
C ALA A 102 11.26 7.76 -14.64
N GLY A 103 10.98 8.57 -13.62
CA GLY A 103 9.71 8.56 -12.88
C GLY A 103 8.46 8.66 -13.78
N ASP A 104 8.50 9.50 -14.81
CA ASP A 104 7.38 9.72 -15.74
C ASP A 104 7.11 8.51 -16.65
N ALA A 105 8.07 7.58 -16.78
CA ALA A 105 7.97 6.39 -17.62
C ALA A 105 7.66 5.11 -16.83
N ILE A 106 7.47 5.21 -15.51
CA ILE A 106 7.11 4.07 -14.66
C ILE A 106 5.72 3.58 -15.03
N THR A 107 5.59 2.27 -15.19
CA THR A 107 4.29 1.62 -15.45
C THR A 107 4.04 0.52 -14.43
N ALA A 108 2.77 0.33 -14.06
CA ALA A 108 2.35 -0.70 -13.13
C ALA A 108 1.12 -1.44 -13.66
N SER A 109 1.12 -2.76 -13.57
CA SER A 109 0.02 -3.63 -13.97
C SER A 109 -0.18 -4.76 -12.98
N THR A 110 -1.44 -5.12 -12.72
CA THR A 110 -1.78 -6.25 -11.86
C THR A 110 -2.48 -7.31 -12.69
N GLU A 111 -1.98 -8.54 -12.66
CA GLU A 111 -2.54 -9.70 -13.34
C GLU A 111 -2.37 -10.93 -12.45
N ASP A 112 -3.42 -11.76 -12.33
CA ASP A 112 -3.40 -13.00 -11.54
C ASP A 112 -2.87 -12.87 -10.09
N GLY A 113 -3.12 -11.73 -9.46
CA GLY A 113 -2.66 -11.45 -8.09
C GLY A 113 -1.19 -11.07 -7.99
N VAL A 114 -0.52 -10.79 -9.11
CA VAL A 114 0.86 -10.30 -9.17
C VAL A 114 0.86 -8.88 -9.69
N LEU A 115 1.45 -7.96 -8.92
CA LEU A 115 1.74 -6.61 -9.39
C LEU A 115 3.12 -6.59 -10.05
N THR A 116 3.17 -6.12 -11.29
CA THR A 116 4.41 -5.86 -12.03
C THR A 116 4.61 -4.35 -12.15
N VAL A 117 5.73 -3.85 -11.61
CA VAL A 117 6.15 -2.45 -11.73
C VAL A 117 7.39 -2.38 -12.60
N ARG A 118 7.32 -1.66 -13.73
CA ARG A 118 8.46 -1.45 -14.63
C ARG A 118 9.13 -0.13 -14.28
N LEU A 119 10.45 -0.20 -14.07
CA LEU A 119 11.30 0.89 -13.64
C LEU A 119 12.39 1.13 -14.70
N PRO A 120 12.12 2.00 -15.69
CA PRO A 120 13.12 2.38 -16.68
C PRO A 120 14.24 3.18 -16.02
N ILE A 121 15.50 2.87 -16.35
CA ILE A 121 16.65 3.66 -15.89
C ILE A 121 16.62 5.02 -16.59
N ALA A 122 16.92 6.09 -15.86
CA ALA A 122 17.04 7.42 -16.43
C ALA A 122 18.17 7.45 -17.48
N GLU A 123 17.94 8.15 -18.61
CA GLU A 123 18.93 8.24 -19.69
C GLU A 123 20.31 8.73 -19.20
N GLU A 124 20.32 9.65 -18.25
CA GLU A 124 21.54 10.21 -17.63
C GLU A 124 22.29 9.22 -16.73
N ALA A 125 21.58 8.23 -16.19
CA ALA A 125 22.09 7.22 -15.26
C ALA A 125 22.46 5.90 -15.94
N LYS A 126 22.41 5.84 -17.28
CA LYS A 126 22.85 4.65 -18.02
C LYS A 126 24.34 4.38 -17.78
N PRO A 127 24.72 3.11 -17.53
CA PRO A 127 26.10 2.76 -17.24
C PRO A 127 27.02 3.12 -18.42
N ARG A 128 28.13 3.80 -18.12
CA ARG A 128 29.15 4.14 -19.12
C ARG A 128 30.11 2.97 -19.28
N SER A 129 30.39 2.57 -20.52
CA SER A 129 31.43 1.60 -20.82
C SER A 129 32.80 2.25 -20.61
N ILE A 130 33.70 1.58 -19.90
CA ILE A 130 35.08 2.01 -19.70
C ILE A 130 35.96 0.97 -20.41
N THR A 131 36.68 1.39 -21.45
CA THR A 131 37.69 0.56 -22.10
C THR A 131 38.93 0.52 -21.20
N ILE A 132 39.47 -0.67 -20.97
CA ILE A 132 40.72 -0.86 -20.24
C ILE A 132 41.85 -0.87 -21.28
N ASP A 133 42.85 0.00 -21.10
CA ASP A 133 44.10 0.03 -21.87
C ASP A 133 45.19 -0.82 -21.21
#